data_AF-A0A7W8UDR4-F1
#
_entry.id   AF-A0A7W8UDR4-F1
#
_cell.length_a   1.000
_cell.length_b   1.000
_cell.length_c   1.000
_cell.angle_alpha   90.00
_cell.angle_beta   90.00
_cell.angle_gamma   90.00
#
_symmetry.space_group_name_H-M   'P 1'
#
loop_
_entity.id
_entity.type
_entity.pdbx_description
1 polymer ?
#
loop_
_entity_poly.entity_id
_entity_poly.type
_entity_poly.pdbx_seq_one_letter_code
_entity_poly.pdbx_strand_id
1 'polypeptide(L)'
;MEMKTEPVWYRFLERVHPTSVDGEFASVEFELAFAVNIRTALLLVETTPACRRFADVAIKNAVNYSCLRHSGKRGGVLADAHRAIDEALWRLITELRHCKSKVETFVDLSAVFVDHVTDRGRRHEQLAASRPAKAYLRRP
;
A
#
# COMPACT_ATOMS: atom_id res chain seq x y z
N MET A 1 30.04 -15.26 -5.20
CA MET A 1 28.57 -15.33 -5.27
C MET A 1 28.04 -14.19 -4.41
N GLU A 2 27.81 -13.02 -5.02
CA GLU A 2 27.29 -11.87 -4.28
C GLU A 2 25.89 -12.20 -3.77
N MET A 3 25.71 -12.25 -2.45
CA MET A 3 24.38 -12.23 -1.87
C MET A 3 23.77 -10.88 -2.22
N LYS A 4 22.95 -10.84 -3.28
CA LYS A 4 22.10 -9.67 -3.54
C LYS A 4 21.19 -9.52 -2.32
N THR A 5 21.52 -8.56 -1.46
CA THR A 5 20.66 -8.14 -0.37
C THR A 5 19.30 -7.78 -0.95
N GLU A 6 18.25 -8.41 -0.45
CA GLU A 6 16.89 -8.14 -0.91
C GLU A 6 16.57 -6.65 -0.77
N PRO A 7 15.96 -6.02 -1.78
CA PRO A 7 15.61 -4.61 -1.73
C PRO A 7 14.73 -4.30 -0.52
N VAL A 8 14.88 -3.13 0.08
CA VAL A 8 14.15 -2.81 1.31
C VAL A 8 12.63 -2.84 1.14
N TRP A 9 12.12 -2.49 -0.04
CA TRP A 9 10.69 -2.61 -0.35
C TRP A 9 10.15 -4.04 -0.22
N TYR A 10 10.98 -5.06 -0.42
CA TYR A 10 10.59 -6.47 -0.34
C TYR A 10 10.16 -6.84 1.07
N ARG A 11 10.84 -6.31 2.10
CA ARG A 11 10.49 -6.52 3.52
C ARG A 11 9.09 -6.08 3.89
N PHE A 12 8.57 -5.04 3.23
CA PHE A 12 7.19 -4.58 3.45
C PHE A 12 6.20 -5.54 2.80
N LEU A 13 6.53 -6.11 1.65
CA LEU A 13 5.68 -7.09 0.97
C LEU A 13 5.68 -8.46 1.66
N GLU A 14 6.76 -8.85 2.34
CA GLU A 14 6.76 -10.06 3.18
C GLU A 14 5.67 -10.01 4.27
N ARG A 15 5.30 -8.81 4.72
CA ARG A 15 4.32 -8.59 5.79
C ARG A 15 2.87 -8.49 5.30
N VAL A 16 2.61 -8.62 3.99
CA VAL A 16 1.26 -8.50 3.43
C VAL A 16 0.52 -9.82 3.33
N HIS A 17 1.17 -10.94 3.64
CA HIS A 17 0.46 -12.22 3.66
C HIS A 17 -0.56 -12.22 4.79
N PRO A 18 -1.83 -12.58 4.52
CA PRO A 18 -2.77 -12.82 5.59
C PRO A 18 -2.16 -13.91 6.48
N THR A 19 -1.92 -13.58 7.76
CA THR A 19 -1.70 -14.59 8.80
C THR A 19 -2.77 -15.66 8.61
N SER A 20 -2.33 -16.92 8.59
CA SER A 20 -3.05 -18.12 8.13
C SER A 20 -4.58 -18.07 8.22
N VAL A 21 -5.25 -18.86 7.37
CA VAL A 21 -6.71 -19.08 7.37
C VAL A 21 -7.30 -19.29 8.78
N ASP A 22 -6.48 -19.77 9.73
CA ASP A 22 -6.82 -20.09 11.12
C ASP A 22 -6.40 -19.02 12.15
N GLY A 23 -5.75 -17.93 11.74
CA GLY A 23 -5.38 -16.82 12.60
C GLY A 23 -6.58 -15.93 12.94
N GLU A 24 -6.84 -15.73 14.22
CA GLU A 24 -7.74 -14.69 14.73
C GLU A 24 -7.12 -13.31 14.41
N PHE A 25 -7.56 -12.66 13.33
CA PHE A 25 -7.27 -11.25 13.05
C PHE A 25 -8.55 -10.51 12.69
N ALA A 26 -8.65 -9.23 13.02
CA ALA A 26 -9.76 -8.42 12.54
C ALA A 26 -9.58 -8.13 11.04
N SER A 27 -10.61 -8.35 10.23
CA SER A 27 -10.56 -8.12 8.77
C SER A 27 -10.09 -6.71 8.41
N VAL A 28 -10.47 -5.72 9.23
CA VAL A 28 -10.08 -4.31 9.07
C VAL A 28 -8.58 -4.08 9.34
N GLU A 29 -8.00 -4.76 10.34
CA GLU A 29 -6.58 -4.64 10.65
C GLU A 29 -5.71 -5.19 9.51
N PHE A 30 -6.13 -6.32 8.93
CA PHE A 30 -5.47 -6.90 7.77
C PHE A 30 -5.53 -5.94 6.56
N GLU A 31 -6.72 -5.42 6.21
CA GLU A 31 -6.87 -4.49 5.10
C GLU A 31 -5.96 -3.27 5.25
N LEU A 32 -5.95 -2.67 6.45
CA LEU A 32 -5.15 -1.49 6.73
C LEU A 32 -3.65 -1.80 6.65
N ALA A 33 -3.20 -2.87 7.30
CA ALA A 33 -1.80 -3.28 7.27
C ALA A 33 -1.33 -3.60 5.84
N PHE A 34 -2.14 -4.32 5.08
CA PHE A 34 -1.88 -4.64 3.67
C PHE A 34 -1.68 -3.37 2.85
N ALA A 35 -2.64 -2.44 2.94
CA ALA A 35 -2.61 -1.23 2.15
C ALA A 35 -1.47 -0.28 2.54
N VAL A 36 -1.11 -0.22 3.82
CA VAL A 36 0.05 0.55 4.31
C VAL A 36 1.36 -0.04 3.78
N ASN A 37 1.54 -1.35 3.89
CA ASN A 37 2.77 -2.01 3.41
C ASN A 37 2.94 -1.87 1.89
N ILE A 38 1.88 -2.06 1.09
CA ILE A 38 1.94 -1.88 -0.37
C ILE A 38 2.31 -0.45 -0.74
N ARG A 39 1.65 0.54 -0.12
CA ARG A 39 1.96 1.95 -0.40
C ARG A 39 3.37 2.30 0.03
N THR A 40 3.84 1.76 1.16
CA THR A 40 5.21 1.97 1.62
C THR A 40 6.22 1.40 0.63
N ALA A 41 6.03 0.17 0.16
CA ALA A 41 6.90 -0.42 -0.87
C ALA A 41 6.99 0.45 -2.14
N LEU A 42 5.87 1.03 -2.57
CA LEU A 42 5.86 1.97 -3.70
C LEU A 42 6.64 3.26 -3.44
N LEU A 43 6.62 3.82 -2.23
CA LEU A 43 7.36 5.05 -1.92
C LEU A 43 8.88 4.86 -2.05
N LEU A 44 9.37 3.63 -1.84
CA LEU A 44 10.79 3.29 -1.86
C LEU A 44 11.38 3.11 -3.26
N VAL A 45 10.57 3.21 -4.31
CA VAL A 45 11.03 3.04 -5.69
C VAL A 45 10.57 4.18 -6.60
N GLU A 46 11.21 4.32 -7.75
CA GLU A 46 10.71 5.11 -8.88
C GLU A 46 9.52 4.40 -9.53
N THR A 47 8.33 4.58 -8.96
CA THR A 47 7.12 3.86 -9.40
C THR A 47 6.76 4.12 -10.85
N THR A 48 6.58 3.05 -11.63
CA THR A 48 5.95 3.12 -12.95
C THR A 48 4.42 3.18 -12.84
N PRO A 49 3.70 3.59 -13.90
CA PRO A 49 2.25 3.45 -13.95
C PRO A 49 1.77 2.00 -13.76
N ALA A 50 2.56 1.01 -14.18
CA ALA A 50 2.23 -0.40 -13.99
C ALA A 50 2.29 -0.82 -12.52
N CYS A 51 3.31 -0.38 -11.77
CA CYS A 51 3.41 -0.61 -10.33
C CYS A 51 2.18 -0.09 -9.58
N ARG A 52 1.74 1.14 -9.90
CA ARG A 52 0.56 1.75 -9.28
C ARG A 52 -0.71 0.94 -9.57
N ARG A 53 -0.91 0.55 -10.84
CA ARG A 53 -2.06 -0.28 -11.24
C ARG A 53 -2.09 -1.62 -10.50
N PHE A 54 -0.97 -2.34 -10.42
CA PHE A 54 -0.95 -3.64 -9.74
C PHE A 54 -1.10 -3.50 -8.22
N ALA A 55 -0.55 -2.44 -7.63
CA ALA A 55 -0.79 -2.12 -6.22
C ALA A 55 -2.27 -1.82 -5.94
N ASP A 56 -2.94 -1.03 -6.78
CA ASP A 56 -4.36 -0.74 -6.63
C ASP A 56 -5.21 -2.01 -6.75
N VAL A 57 -4.87 -2.91 -7.68
CA VAL A 57 -5.52 -4.22 -7.82
C VAL A 57 -5.29 -5.09 -6.58
N ALA A 58 -4.06 -5.17 -6.06
CA ALA A 58 -3.74 -5.94 -4.87
C ALA A 58 -4.52 -5.43 -3.64
N ILE A 59 -4.56 -4.11 -3.44
CA ILE A 59 -5.33 -3.48 -2.35
C ILE A 59 -6.82 -3.78 -2.52
N LYS A 60 -7.38 -3.65 -3.72
CA LYS A 60 -8.79 -3.96 -3.98
C LYS A 60 -9.12 -5.43 -3.68
N ASN A 61 -8.22 -6.35 -4.02
CA ASN A 61 -8.39 -7.77 -3.73
C ASN A 61 -8.31 -8.05 -2.22
N ALA A 62 -7.42 -7.36 -1.48
CA ALA A 62 -7.36 -7.45 -0.02
C ALA A 62 -8.64 -6.94 0.67
N VAL A 63 -9.21 -5.84 0.17
CA VAL A 63 -10.53 -5.34 0.62
C VAL A 63 -11.61 -6.40 0.37
N ASN A 64 -11.66 -6.96 -0.84
CA ASN A 64 -12.65 -7.98 -1.18
C ASN A 64 -12.53 -9.22 -0.29
N TYR A 65 -11.31 -9.72 -0.08
CA TYR A 65 -11.03 -10.82 0.84
C TYR A 65 -11.52 -10.51 2.27
N SER A 66 -11.25 -9.30 2.76
CA SER A 66 -11.69 -8.83 4.08
C SER A 66 -13.21 -8.81 4.20
N CYS A 67 -13.91 -8.29 3.19
CA CYS A 67 -15.37 -8.30 3.12
C CYS A 67 -15.96 -9.72 3.11
N LEU A 68 -15.37 -10.63 2.32
CA LEU A 68 -15.80 -12.03 2.25
C LEU A 68 -15.61 -12.73 3.59
N ARG A 69 -14.46 -12.55 4.24
CA ARG A 69 -14.18 -13.10 5.56
C ARG A 69 -15.13 -12.54 6.63
N HIS A 70 -15.36 -11.22 6.63
CA HIS A 70 -16.31 -10.58 7.55
C HIS A 70 -17.74 -11.08 7.34
N SER A 71 -18.12 -11.38 6.10
CA SER A 71 -19.42 -11.97 5.75
C SER A 71 -19.53 -13.48 6.06
N GLY A 72 -18.53 -14.06 6.73
CA GLY A 72 -18.51 -15.47 7.10
C GLY A 72 -18.31 -16.44 5.93
N LYS A 73 -17.87 -15.96 4.75
CA LYS A 73 -17.56 -16.85 3.61
C LYS A 73 -16.34 -17.70 3.94
N ARG A 74 -16.38 -18.97 3.54
CA ARG A 74 -15.34 -19.98 3.81
C ARG A 74 -15.11 -20.86 2.57
N GLY A 75 -14.07 -21.68 2.63
CA GLY A 75 -13.76 -22.66 1.58
C GLY A 75 -13.33 -22.01 0.27
N GLY A 76 -13.79 -22.55 -0.86
CA GLY A 76 -13.34 -22.15 -2.21
C GLY A 76 -13.44 -20.65 -2.48
N VAL A 77 -14.51 -19.99 -2.03
CA VAL A 77 -14.71 -18.53 -2.23
C VAL A 77 -13.59 -17.70 -1.58
N LEU A 78 -13.17 -18.08 -0.37
CA LEU A 78 -12.11 -17.37 0.33
C LEU A 78 -10.73 -17.72 -0.24
N ALA A 79 -10.56 -18.97 -0.70
CA ALA A 79 -9.34 -19.41 -1.37
C ALA A 79 -9.13 -18.69 -2.72
N ASP A 80 -10.20 -18.47 -3.50
CA ASP A 80 -10.15 -17.74 -4.75
C ASP A 80 -9.82 -16.26 -4.53
N ALA A 81 -10.40 -15.64 -3.50
CA ALA A 81 -10.06 -14.28 -3.10
C ALA A 81 -8.60 -14.16 -2.67
N HIS A 82 -8.08 -15.15 -1.92
CA HIS A 82 -6.68 -15.19 -1.53
C HIS A 82 -5.76 -15.32 -2.75
N ARG A 83 -6.08 -16.22 -3.68
CA ARG A 83 -5.33 -16.40 -4.94
C ARG A 83 -5.30 -15.11 -5.76
N ALA A 84 -6.39 -14.35 -5.80
CA ALA A 84 -6.43 -13.07 -6.49
C ALA A 84 -5.48 -12.03 -5.87
N ILE A 85 -5.26 -12.09 -4.56
CA ILE A 85 -4.23 -11.28 -3.88
C ILE A 85 -2.84 -11.72 -4.33
N ASP A 86 -2.54 -13.02 -4.26
CA ASP A 86 -1.22 -13.57 -4.63
C ASP A 86 -0.85 -13.23 -6.08
N GLU A 87 -1.80 -13.39 -6.99
CA GLU A 87 -1.64 -13.05 -8.40
C GLU A 87 -1.35 -11.56 -8.64
N ALA A 88 -2.01 -10.68 -7.89
CA ALA A 88 -1.77 -9.25 -7.98
C ALA A 88 -0.41 -8.86 -7.38
N LEU A 89 -0.03 -9.48 -6.26
CA LEU A 89 1.28 -9.29 -5.62
C LEU A 89 2.40 -9.78 -6.51
N TRP A 90 2.26 -10.94 -7.15
CA TRP A 90 3.27 -11.47 -8.07
C TRP A 90 3.52 -10.50 -9.23
N ARG A 91 2.45 -9.95 -9.84
CA ARG A 91 2.57 -8.91 -10.88
C ARG A 91 3.24 -7.64 -10.36
N LEU A 92 2.86 -7.18 -9.17
CA LEU A 92 3.49 -6.02 -8.53
C LEU A 92 4.98 -6.24 -8.26
N ILE A 93 5.36 -7.36 -7.64
CA ILE A 93 6.74 -7.72 -7.34
C ILE A 93 7.57 -7.80 -8.62
N THR A 94 7.00 -8.35 -9.69
CA THR A 94 7.66 -8.44 -11.00
C THR A 94 7.99 -7.04 -11.53
N GLU A 95 7.02 -6.12 -11.52
CA GLU A 95 7.28 -4.72 -11.93
C GLU A 95 8.26 -3.99 -11.00
N LEU A 96 8.16 -4.21 -9.69
CA LEU A 96 9.05 -3.58 -8.70
C LEU A 96 10.52 -3.99 -8.89
N ARG A 97 10.77 -5.23 -9.32
CA ARG A 97 12.12 -5.70 -9.65
C ARG A 97 12.76 -4.95 -10.82
N HIS A 98 11.96 -4.31 -11.66
CA HIS A 98 12.44 -3.47 -12.76
C HIS A 98 12.51 -1.98 -12.40
N CYS A 99 12.04 -1.59 -11.21
CA CYS A 99 12.10 -0.20 -10.75
C CYS A 99 13.45 0.10 -10.11
N LYS A 100 13.92 1.35 -10.27
CA LYS A 100 15.08 1.85 -9.52
C LYS A 100 14.68 2.10 -8.08
N SER A 101 15.51 1.64 -7.14
CA SER A 101 15.30 1.93 -5.72
C SER A 101 15.65 3.39 -5.44
N LYS A 102 14.81 4.09 -4.70
CA LYS A 102 15.13 5.42 -4.14
C LYS A 102 15.88 5.30 -2.82
N VAL A 103 15.72 4.17 -2.16
CA VAL A 103 16.25 3.89 -0.84
C VAL A 103 17.01 2.58 -0.91
N GLU A 104 18.31 2.64 -0.69
CA GLU A 104 19.16 1.46 -0.63
C GLU A 104 19.32 0.94 0.81
N THR A 105 19.15 1.82 1.81
CA THR A 105 19.31 1.47 3.23
C THR A 105 18.16 1.93 4.12
N PHE A 106 17.96 1.26 5.26
CA PHE A 106 16.97 1.67 6.27
C PHE A 106 17.21 3.06 6.88
N VAL A 107 18.43 3.59 6.77
CA VAL A 107 18.76 4.94 7.25
C VAL A 107 18.11 6.00 6.35
N ASP A 108 18.14 5.80 5.03
CA ASP A 108 17.51 6.70 4.04
C ASP A 108 15.98 6.66 4.09
N LEU A 109 15.41 5.56 4.61
CA LEU A 109 13.97 5.40 4.82
C LEU A 109 13.41 6.47 5.76
N SER A 110 14.14 6.83 6.82
CA SER A 110 13.72 7.87 7.76
C SER A 110 13.61 9.24 7.08
N ALA A 111 14.55 9.57 6.19
CA ALA A 111 14.53 10.80 5.41
C ALA A 111 13.36 10.84 4.41
N VAL A 112 13.09 9.74 3.71
CA VAL A 112 11.96 9.65 2.76
C VAL A 112 10.61 9.79 3.45
N PHE A 113 10.44 9.23 4.66
CA PHE A 113 9.21 9.43 5.41
C PHE A 113 9.02 10.88 5.87
N VAL A 114 10.10 11.54 6.33
CA VAL A 114 10.04 12.95 6.76
C VAL A 114 9.72 13.87 5.58
N ASP A 115 10.36 13.68 4.42
CA ASP A 115 10.10 14.47 3.21
C ASP A 115 8.67 14.28 2.68
N HIS A 116 8.14 13.05 2.71
CA HIS A 116 6.77 12.81 2.27
C HIS A 116 5.70 13.40 3.20
N VAL A 117 5.94 13.39 4.51
CA VAL A 117 5.04 14.01 5.48
C VAL A 117 5.06 15.53 5.33
N THR A 118 6.25 16.12 5.16
CA THR A 118 6.42 17.57 5.04
C THR A 118 5.93 18.12 3.68
N ASP A 119 6.17 17.43 2.56
CA ASP A 119 5.63 17.83 1.24
C ASP A 119 4.09 17.77 1.22
N ARG A 120 3.49 16.72 1.79
CA ARG A 120 2.02 16.65 1.92
C ARG A 120 1.47 17.76 2.80
N GLY A 121 2.13 18.06 3.93
CA GLY A 121 1.75 19.17 4.81
C GLY A 121 1.75 20.51 4.06
N ARG A 122 2.84 20.83 3.36
CA ARG A 122 2.97 22.07 2.59
C ARG A 122 1.95 22.19 1.45
N ARG A 123 1.68 21.11 0.72
CA ARG A 123 0.65 21.12 -0.33
C ARG A 123 -0.75 21.33 0.24
N HIS A 124 -1.04 20.72 1.40
CA HIS A 124 -2.32 20.91 2.07
C HIS A 124 -2.50 22.35 2.56
N GLU A 125 -1.44 22.97 3.08
CA GLU A 125 -1.42 24.38 3.48
C GLU A 125 -1.55 25.32 2.28
N GLN A 126 -0.86 25.06 1.17
CA GLN A 126 -1.01 25.83 -0.07
C GLN A 126 -2.41 25.70 -0.68
N LEU A 127 -3.02 24.51 -0.64
CA LEU A 127 -4.40 24.29 -1.07
C LEU A 127 -5.42 24.96 -0.12
N ALA A 128 -5.10 25.05 1.18
CA ALA A 128 -5.92 25.77 2.14
C ALA A 128 -5.80 27.29 1.96
N ALA A 129 -4.59 27.81 1.69
CA ALA A 129 -4.32 29.23 1.47
C ALA A 129 -4.83 29.74 0.10
N SER A 130 -4.96 28.87 -0.90
CA SER A 130 -5.51 29.20 -2.22
C SER A 130 -7.02 29.02 -2.33
N ARG A 131 -7.70 28.55 -1.26
CA ARG A 131 -9.16 28.51 -1.23
C ARG A 131 -9.71 29.93 -1.09
N PRO A 132 -10.52 30.42 -2.03
CA PRO A 132 -11.18 31.71 -1.87
C PRO A 132 -12.07 31.67 -0.63
N ALA A 133 -12.02 32.73 0.18
CA ALA A 133 -12.87 32.88 1.36
C ALA A 133 -14.33 32.68 0.95
N LYS A 134 -15.01 31.70 1.56
CA LYS A 134 -16.43 31.43 1.27
C LYS A 134 -17.27 32.65 1.62
N ALA A 135 -17.77 33.35 0.61
CA ALA A 135 -18.62 34.54 0.73
C ALA A 135 -20.09 34.23 1.08
N TYR A 136 -20.36 33.14 1.79
CA TYR A 136 -21.72 32.75 2.12
C TYR A 136 -21.88 32.64 3.62
N LEU A 137 -22.10 33.77 4.27
CA LEU A 137 -22.87 33.93 5.51
C LEU A 137 -23.10 35.44 5.77
N ARG A 138 -23.74 36.13 4.82
CA ARG A 138 -24.58 37.29 5.18
C ARG A 138 -26.01 36.78 5.24
N ARG A 139 -26.45 36.43 6.46
CA ARG A 139 -27.88 36.25 6.73
C ARG A 139 -28.56 37.63 6.62
N PRO A 140 -29.71 37.74 5.94
CA PRO A 140 -30.60 38.88 6.14
C PRO A 140 -31.18 38.86 7.56
#